data_AF-A0A517R806-F1
#
_entry.id   AF-A0A517R806-F1
#
_cell.length_a   1.000
_cell.length_b   1.000
_cell.length_c   1.000
_cell.angle_alpha   90.00
_cell.angle_beta   90.00
_cell.angle_gamma   90.00
#
_symmetry.space_group_name_H-M   'P 1'
#
loop_
_entity.id
_entity.type
_entity.pdbx_description
1 polymer ?
#
loop_
_entity_poly.entity_id
_entity_poly.type
_entity_poly.pdbx_seq_one_letter_code
_entity_poly.pdbx_strand_id
1 'polypeptide(L)'
;MGVYYYYVNLTKKEKFCIDALGGNLRHRALGRTLASRAFHLMLNYANGRWVGDYVAVMGDDNTPDWSHLSDKLTDIDAIVILTLFYVDGFKEIGEIAKHDRYLFMQLCHLVVTRQALELEPSLKEYFGSNYLKKYKDLCQESNWHHPKDLTLAENEPLFPKRPKGVL
;
A
#
# COMPACT_ATOMS: atom_id res chain seq x y z
N MET A 1 2.51 -10.12 20.86
CA MET A 1 2.91 -9.71 19.50
C MET A 1 1.87 -10.23 18.53
N GLY A 2 1.43 -9.42 17.57
CA GLY A 2 0.53 -9.88 16.51
C GLY A 2 1.37 -10.49 15.38
N VAL A 3 0.84 -11.51 14.71
CA VAL A 3 1.47 -12.10 13.52
C VAL A 3 1.26 -11.15 12.36
N TYR A 4 2.33 -10.73 11.70
CA TYR A 4 2.26 -9.88 10.50
C TYR A 4 2.56 -10.73 9.26
N TYR A 5 1.74 -10.55 8.24
CA TYR A 5 1.91 -11.20 6.95
C TYR A 5 2.17 -10.17 5.86
N TYR A 6 3.02 -10.56 4.91
CA TYR A 6 3.46 -9.72 3.81
C TYR A 6 3.30 -10.44 2.49
N TYR A 7 2.88 -9.70 1.47
CA TYR A 7 3.10 -10.09 0.08
C TYR A 7 4.51 -9.63 -0.31
N VAL A 8 5.33 -10.57 -0.78
CA VAL A 8 6.75 -10.32 -1.09
C VAL A 8 7.02 -10.68 -2.54
N ASN A 9 7.63 -9.76 -3.28
CA ASN A 9 8.21 -10.01 -4.59
C ASN A 9 9.72 -10.15 -4.45
N LEU A 10 10.21 -11.37 -4.63
CA LEU A 10 11.62 -11.71 -4.45
C LEU A 10 12.47 -11.35 -5.68
N THR A 11 11.86 -11.25 -6.86
CA THR A 11 12.55 -10.78 -8.08
C THR A 11 12.91 -9.31 -7.96
N LYS A 12 11.92 -8.46 -7.62
CA LYS A 12 12.09 -7.00 -7.50
C LYS A 12 12.55 -6.53 -6.13
N LYS A 13 12.58 -7.44 -5.15
CA LYS A 13 12.87 -7.16 -3.74
C LYS A 13 11.90 -6.13 -3.16
N GLU A 14 10.61 -6.32 -3.43
CA GLU A 14 9.54 -5.46 -2.94
C GLU A 14 8.66 -6.22 -1.95
N LYS A 15 8.03 -5.50 -1.02
CA LYS A 15 7.04 -6.06 -0.10
C LYS A 15 5.95 -5.05 0.20
N PHE A 16 4.78 -5.54 0.58
CA PHE A 16 3.76 -4.74 1.24
C PHE A 16 2.98 -5.58 2.24
N CYS A 17 2.45 -4.94 3.27
CA CYS A 17 1.73 -5.64 4.31
C CYS A 17 0.32 -6.06 3.84
N ILE A 18 -0.19 -7.19 4.33
CA ILE A 18 -1.54 -7.67 3.98
C ILE A 18 -2.66 -6.76 4.55
N ASP A 19 -2.31 -5.86 5.45
CA ASP A 19 -3.17 -4.82 5.99
C ASP A 19 -2.75 -3.39 5.55
N ALA A 20 -1.90 -3.24 4.52
CA ALA A 20 -1.45 -1.94 4.00
C ALA A 20 -2.60 -0.96 3.65
N LEU A 21 -3.80 -1.50 3.44
CA LEU A 21 -5.04 -0.77 3.13
C LEU A 21 -6.08 -0.86 4.24
N GLY A 22 -5.61 -1.01 5.48
CA GLY A 22 -6.42 -1.26 6.66
C GLY A 22 -6.96 -2.70 6.72
N GLY A 23 -7.22 -3.15 7.95
CA GLY A 23 -7.65 -4.51 8.22
C GLY A 23 -7.12 -5.02 9.56
N ASN A 24 -7.65 -6.15 10.02
CA ASN A 24 -7.16 -6.80 11.23
C ASN A 24 -6.12 -7.86 10.86
N LEU A 25 -4.96 -7.86 11.54
CA LEU A 25 -3.81 -8.77 11.38
C LEU A 25 -4.12 -10.27 11.50
N ARG A 26 -5.37 -10.66 11.74
CA ARG A 26 -5.74 -12.06 11.90
C ARG A 26 -5.78 -12.77 10.55
N HIS A 27 -5.25 -14.00 10.53
CA HIS A 27 -5.26 -14.99 9.44
C HIS A 27 -6.53 -15.06 8.55
N ARG A 28 -7.70 -14.64 9.06
CA ARG A 28 -8.96 -14.59 8.29
C ARG A 28 -9.00 -13.51 7.20
N ALA A 29 -8.05 -12.57 7.21
CA ALA A 29 -7.97 -11.46 6.26
C ALA A 29 -7.26 -11.81 4.94
N LEU A 30 -6.53 -12.93 4.89
CA LEU A 30 -5.85 -13.40 3.67
C LEU A 30 -6.87 -13.60 2.53
N GLY A 31 -6.71 -12.83 1.44
CA GLY A 31 -7.54 -12.98 0.24
C GLY A 31 -8.91 -12.29 0.26
N ARG A 32 -9.23 -11.51 1.31
CA ARG A 32 -10.53 -10.80 1.41
C ARG A 32 -10.41 -9.31 1.77
N THR A 33 -9.20 -8.78 1.83
CA THR A 33 -8.93 -7.36 2.10
C THR A 33 -8.69 -6.57 0.81
N LEU A 34 -8.77 -5.24 0.90
CA LEU A 34 -8.29 -4.35 -0.16
C LEU A 34 -6.84 -4.68 -0.56
N ALA A 35 -5.95 -4.98 0.39
CA ALA A 35 -4.58 -5.37 0.05
C ALA A 35 -4.52 -6.65 -0.80
N SER A 36 -5.42 -7.62 -0.59
CA SER A 36 -5.50 -8.81 -1.45
C SER A 36 -6.04 -8.50 -2.85
N ARG A 37 -6.98 -7.55 -2.97
CA ARG A 37 -7.44 -7.02 -4.26
C ARG A 37 -6.30 -6.29 -4.96
N ALA A 38 -5.54 -5.48 -4.24
CA ALA A 38 -4.35 -4.81 -4.76
C ALA A 38 -3.31 -5.84 -5.22
N PHE A 39 -3.04 -6.87 -4.44
CA PHE A 39 -2.16 -7.98 -4.83
C PHE A 39 -2.60 -8.64 -6.14
N HIS A 40 -3.90 -8.92 -6.28
CA HIS A 40 -4.44 -9.45 -7.53
C HIS A 40 -4.20 -8.50 -8.72
N LEU A 41 -4.37 -7.18 -8.53
CA LEU A 41 -4.06 -6.18 -9.57
C LEU A 41 -2.57 -6.14 -9.90
N MET A 42 -1.71 -6.27 -8.89
CA MET A 42 -0.25 -6.31 -9.06
C MET A 42 0.18 -7.53 -9.88
N LEU A 43 -0.54 -8.65 -9.78
CA LEU A 43 -0.31 -9.87 -10.55
C LEU A 43 -1.07 -9.94 -11.89
N ASN A 44 -1.88 -8.93 -12.22
CA ASN A 44 -2.72 -8.97 -13.42
C ASN A 44 -1.86 -9.22 -14.67
N TYR A 45 -2.19 -10.27 -15.43
CA TYR A 45 -1.40 -10.71 -16.57
C TYR A 45 -1.28 -9.66 -17.68
N ALA A 46 -2.22 -8.73 -17.77
CA ALA A 46 -2.21 -7.71 -18.82
C ALA A 46 -1.15 -6.62 -18.60
N ASN A 47 -0.96 -6.18 -17.35
CA ASN A 47 -0.20 -4.97 -17.00
C ASN A 47 0.16 -4.85 -15.51
N GLY A 48 0.09 -5.94 -14.74
CA GLY A 48 0.43 -5.94 -13.32
C GLY A 48 1.91 -5.66 -13.10
N ARG A 49 2.24 -4.90 -12.06
CA ARG A 49 3.64 -4.57 -11.71
C ARG A 49 4.48 -5.83 -11.43
N TRP A 50 3.88 -6.87 -10.88
CA TRP A 50 4.54 -8.11 -10.45
C TRP A 50 4.27 -9.27 -11.42
N VAL A 51 3.80 -8.99 -12.64
CA VAL A 51 3.52 -10.02 -13.64
C VAL A 51 4.80 -10.79 -14.00
N GLY A 52 4.75 -12.13 -13.86
CA GLY A 52 5.88 -13.01 -14.16
C GLY A 52 6.98 -13.05 -13.10
N ASP A 53 6.85 -12.31 -12.00
CA ASP A 53 7.84 -12.30 -10.91
C ASP A 53 7.64 -13.46 -9.93
N TYR A 54 8.70 -13.78 -9.17
CA TYR A 54 8.63 -14.74 -8.09
C TYR A 54 8.07 -14.08 -6.83
N VAL A 55 6.81 -14.38 -6.52
CA VAL A 55 6.07 -13.80 -5.39
C VAL A 55 5.75 -14.85 -4.33
N ALA A 56 5.73 -14.45 -3.07
CA ALA A 56 5.43 -15.30 -1.93
C ALA A 56 4.59 -14.55 -0.88
N VAL A 57 3.89 -15.32 -0.04
CA VAL A 57 3.29 -14.81 1.20
C VAL A 57 4.19 -15.24 2.36
N MET A 58 4.69 -14.29 3.13
CA MET A 58 5.61 -14.55 4.24
C MET A 58 5.03 -13.99 5.54
N GLY A 59 5.16 -14.75 6.63
CA GLY A 59 4.80 -14.30 7.98
C GLY A 59 6.06 -14.08 8.82
N ASP A 60 6.00 -13.12 9.74
CA ASP A 60 7.11 -12.80 10.65
C ASP A 60 7.47 -13.94 11.61
N ASP A 61 6.48 -14.67 12.14
CA ASP A 61 6.67 -15.73 13.13
C ASP A 61 7.25 -17.04 12.56
N ASN A 62 7.01 -17.34 11.28
CA ASN A 62 7.40 -18.60 10.65
C ASN A 62 8.64 -18.50 9.76
N THR A 63 9.23 -17.32 9.64
CA THR A 63 10.38 -17.06 8.77
C THR A 63 11.60 -16.74 9.64
N PRO A 64 12.50 -17.70 9.88
CA PRO A 64 13.81 -17.40 10.47
C PRO A 64 14.46 -16.24 9.70
N ASP A 65 15.00 -15.27 10.42
CA ASP A 65 15.63 -14.08 9.86
C ASP A 65 14.70 -13.15 9.05
N TRP A 66 13.38 -13.17 9.29
CA TRP A 66 12.45 -12.21 8.68
C TRP A 66 12.97 -10.77 8.77
N SER A 67 13.49 -10.34 9.92
CA SER A 67 14.04 -8.99 10.09
C SER A 67 15.15 -8.69 9.07
N HIS A 68 16.12 -9.60 8.90
CA HIS A 68 17.22 -9.42 7.95
C HIS A 68 16.77 -9.44 6.49
N LEU A 69 15.75 -10.23 6.15
CA LEU A 69 15.17 -10.23 4.82
C LEU A 69 14.36 -8.96 4.58
N SER A 70 13.48 -8.61 5.53
CA SER A 70 12.63 -7.43 5.54
C SER A 70 13.42 -6.16 5.29
N ASP A 71 14.60 -6.00 5.92
CA ASP A 71 15.47 -4.82 5.74
C ASP A 71 16.05 -4.70 4.32
N LYS A 72 16.08 -5.80 3.56
CA LYS A 72 16.56 -5.84 2.16
C LYS A 72 15.45 -5.63 1.14
N LEU A 73 14.20 -5.54 1.58
CA LEU A 73 13.03 -5.41 0.74
C LEU A 73 12.49 -3.98 0.83
N THR A 74 12.19 -3.40 -0.33
CA THR A 74 11.54 -2.10 -0.44
C THR A 74 10.07 -2.21 -0.07
N ASP A 75 9.62 -1.40 0.88
CA ASP A 75 8.23 -1.26 1.24
C ASP A 75 7.49 -0.45 0.16
N ILE A 76 6.46 -1.05 -0.45
CA ILE A 76 5.70 -0.45 -1.54
C ILE A 76 4.24 -0.17 -1.16
N ASP A 77 3.91 -0.07 0.13
CA ASP A 77 2.53 0.18 0.60
C ASP A 77 1.87 1.39 -0.11
N ALA A 78 2.63 2.48 -0.30
CA ALA A 78 2.16 3.67 -1.01
C ALA A 78 1.79 3.39 -2.47
N ILE A 79 2.62 2.59 -3.19
CA ILE A 79 2.35 2.18 -4.57
C ILE A 79 1.06 1.35 -4.62
N VAL A 80 0.89 0.42 -3.69
CA VAL A 80 -0.26 -0.49 -3.61
C VAL A 80 -1.56 0.28 -3.35
N ILE A 81 -1.51 1.28 -2.48
CA ILE A 81 -2.65 2.19 -2.23
C ILE A 81 -3.04 2.94 -3.49
N LEU A 82 -2.07 3.52 -4.20
CA LEU A 82 -2.34 4.23 -5.45
C LEU A 82 -2.86 3.29 -6.53
N THR A 83 -2.31 2.08 -6.64
CA THR A 83 -2.78 1.07 -7.59
C THR A 83 -4.27 0.82 -7.44
N LEU A 84 -4.77 0.64 -6.21
CA LEU A 84 -6.21 0.51 -5.99
C LEU A 84 -6.97 1.79 -6.29
N PHE A 85 -6.48 2.94 -5.81
CA PHE A 85 -7.15 4.21 -6.04
C PHE A 85 -7.38 4.47 -7.54
N TYR A 86 -6.39 4.20 -8.39
CA TYR A 86 -6.50 4.42 -9.83
C TYR A 86 -7.42 3.43 -10.56
N VAL A 87 -7.58 2.21 -10.03
CA VAL A 87 -8.37 1.17 -10.70
C VAL A 87 -9.79 1.09 -10.15
N ASP A 88 -9.92 1.05 -8.84
CA ASP A 88 -11.20 0.82 -8.14
C ASP A 88 -11.77 2.13 -7.53
N GLY A 89 -11.01 3.23 -7.52
CA GLY A 89 -11.43 4.53 -7.00
C GLY A 89 -11.21 4.71 -5.49
N PHE A 90 -11.61 5.88 -4.97
CA PHE A 90 -11.35 6.23 -3.56
C PHE A 90 -12.35 5.67 -2.55
N LYS A 91 -13.57 5.32 -2.97
CA LYS A 91 -14.71 5.09 -2.05
C LYS A 91 -14.40 4.11 -0.93
N GLU A 92 -13.95 2.90 -1.27
CA GLU A 92 -13.70 1.85 -0.28
C GLU A 92 -12.48 2.15 0.60
N ILE A 93 -11.41 2.69 0.00
CA ILE A 93 -10.23 3.19 0.72
C ILE A 93 -10.63 4.25 1.75
N GLY A 94 -11.47 5.20 1.34
CA GLY A 94 -11.96 6.29 2.18
C GLY A 94 -12.81 5.81 3.35
N GLU A 95 -13.70 4.84 3.14
CA GLU A 95 -14.49 4.24 4.23
C GLU A 95 -13.61 3.53 5.26
N ILE A 96 -12.58 2.78 4.83
CA ILE A 96 -11.65 2.15 5.77
C ILE A 96 -10.83 3.20 6.52
N ALA A 97 -10.33 4.22 5.82
CA ALA A 97 -9.54 5.30 6.41
C ALA A 97 -10.32 6.15 7.44
N LYS A 98 -11.66 6.10 7.47
CA LYS A 98 -12.44 6.69 8.59
C LYS A 98 -12.18 6.02 9.93
N HIS A 99 -11.88 4.73 9.90
CA HIS A 99 -11.70 3.89 11.09
C HIS A 99 -10.25 3.46 11.32
N ASP A 100 -9.42 3.51 10.26
CA ASP A 100 -8.00 3.22 10.33
C ASP A 100 -7.17 4.50 10.28
N ARG A 101 -6.61 4.88 11.44
CA ARG A 101 -5.79 6.08 11.56
C ARG A 101 -4.50 6.03 10.74
N TYR A 102 -3.93 4.85 10.54
CA TYR A 102 -2.65 4.69 9.83
C TYR A 102 -2.86 4.84 8.33
N LEU A 103 -3.91 4.22 7.79
CA LEU A 103 -4.30 4.44 6.39
C LEU A 103 -4.65 5.90 6.14
N PHE A 104 -5.40 6.55 7.04
CA PHE A 104 -5.67 7.98 6.94
C PHE A 104 -4.39 8.81 6.90
N MET A 105 -3.45 8.55 7.83
CA MET A 105 -2.16 9.24 7.86
C MET A 105 -1.36 9.02 6.57
N GLN A 106 -1.34 7.79 6.04
CA GLN A 106 -0.68 7.44 4.80
C GLN A 106 -1.25 8.21 3.60
N LEU A 107 -2.57 8.26 3.45
CA LEU A 107 -3.21 9.01 2.36
C LEU A 107 -2.93 10.52 2.45
N CYS A 108 -3.02 11.10 3.66
CA CYS A 108 -2.71 12.51 3.87
C CYS A 108 -1.23 12.82 3.59
N HIS A 109 -0.33 11.92 3.99
CA HIS A 109 1.10 12.06 3.76
C HIS A 109 1.41 12.19 2.28
N LEU A 110 0.87 11.30 1.44
CA LEU A 110 1.07 11.33 -0.02
C LEU A 110 0.61 12.66 -0.66
N VAL A 111 -0.44 13.30 -0.13
CA VAL A 111 -0.88 14.62 -0.60
C VAL A 111 0.06 15.72 -0.10
N VAL A 112 0.41 15.71 1.19
CA VAL A 112 1.25 16.74 1.81
C VAL A 112 2.67 16.76 1.23
N THR A 113 3.22 15.60 0.92
CA THR A 113 4.53 15.46 0.25
C THR A 113 4.44 15.63 -1.27
N ARG A 114 3.24 15.97 -1.79
CA ARG A 114 2.95 16.24 -3.22
C ARG A 114 3.21 15.04 -4.14
N GLN A 115 3.17 13.84 -3.60
CA GLN A 115 3.40 12.60 -4.32
C GLN A 115 2.15 12.07 -5.03
N ALA A 116 0.96 12.40 -4.52
CA ALA A 116 -0.32 12.02 -5.11
C ALA A 116 -1.39 13.10 -4.86
N LEU A 117 -1.21 14.29 -5.45
CA LEU A 117 -2.11 15.44 -5.25
C LEU A 117 -3.55 15.17 -5.72
N GLU A 118 -3.73 14.24 -6.65
CA GLU A 118 -5.02 13.78 -7.14
C GLU A 118 -5.91 13.12 -6.06
N LEU A 119 -5.34 12.72 -4.92
CA LEU A 119 -6.11 12.26 -3.76
C LEU A 119 -6.79 13.42 -3.00
N GLU A 120 -6.29 14.65 -3.14
CA GLU A 120 -6.73 15.80 -2.33
C GLU A 120 -8.25 16.09 -2.41
N PRO A 121 -8.89 16.09 -3.61
CA PRO A 121 -10.33 16.29 -3.70
C PRO A 121 -11.11 15.24 -2.90
N SER A 122 -10.72 13.98 -3.01
CA SER A 122 -11.37 12.86 -2.31
C SER A 122 -11.17 12.95 -0.80
N LEU A 123 -9.98 13.38 -0.34
CA LEU A 123 -9.73 13.61 1.08
C LEU A 123 -10.60 14.75 1.64
N LYS A 124 -10.74 15.85 0.90
CA LYS A 124 -11.63 16.97 1.31
C LYS A 124 -13.09 16.55 1.36
N GLU A 125 -13.53 15.72 0.42
CA GLU A 125 -14.90 15.19 0.39
C GLU A 125 -15.18 14.28 1.59
N TYR A 126 -14.30 13.31 1.88
CA TYR A 126 -14.55 12.28 2.90
C TYR A 126 -14.24 12.73 4.34
N PHE A 127 -13.25 13.62 4.52
CA PHE A 127 -12.74 14.01 5.83
C PHE A 127 -12.92 15.51 6.13
N GLY A 128 -13.49 16.26 5.18
CA GLY A 128 -13.71 17.69 5.28
C GLY A 128 -12.44 18.52 5.06
N SER A 129 -12.60 19.83 4.88
CA SER A 129 -11.50 20.78 4.60
C SER A 129 -10.43 20.83 5.70
N ASN A 130 -10.75 20.37 6.91
CA ASN A 130 -9.85 20.38 8.07
C ASN A 130 -9.02 19.10 8.22
N TYR A 131 -9.05 18.17 7.26
CA TYR A 131 -8.32 16.90 7.34
C TYR A 131 -6.82 17.07 7.59
N LEU A 132 -6.20 18.15 7.06
CA LEU A 132 -4.79 18.47 7.28
C LEU A 132 -4.47 18.78 8.75
N LYS A 133 -5.40 19.39 9.49
CA LYS A 133 -5.22 19.62 10.93
C LYS A 133 -5.21 18.28 11.66
N LYS A 134 -6.20 17.42 11.39
CA LYS A 134 -6.28 16.07 11.96
C LYS A 134 -5.02 15.25 11.65
N TYR A 135 -4.48 15.33 10.44
CA TYR A 135 -3.22 14.68 10.07
C TYR A 135 -2.05 15.16 10.94
N LYS A 136 -1.89 16.47 11.11
CA LYS A 136 -0.82 17.04 11.95
C LYS A 136 -0.94 16.58 13.40
N ASP A 137 -2.14 16.61 13.96
CA ASP A 137 -2.42 16.18 15.34
C ASP A 137 -2.04 14.68 15.50
N LEU A 138 -2.47 13.82 14.58
CA LEU A 138 -2.13 12.39 14.59
C LEU A 138 -0.64 12.09 14.44
N CYS A 139 0.09 12.86 13.62
CA CYS A 139 1.55 12.74 13.49
C CYS A 139 2.28 13.09 14.80
N GLN A 140 1.74 14.01 15.60
CA GLN A 140 2.31 14.35 16.92
C GLN A 140 2.02 13.26 17.96
N GLU A 141 0.86 12.60 17.88
CA GLU A 141 0.48 11.52 18.79
C GLU A 141 1.20 10.19 18.47
N SER A 142 1.54 9.97 17.20
CA SER A 142 2.00 8.66 16.70
C SER A 142 3.52 8.63 16.46
N ASN A 143 4.31 8.68 17.54
CA ASN A 143 5.78 8.68 17.47
C ASN A 143 6.43 7.40 16.88
N TRP A 144 5.64 6.36 16.62
CA TRP A 144 6.09 5.02 16.23
C TRP A 144 5.57 4.57 14.86
N HIS A 145 4.69 5.35 14.23
CA HIS A 145 4.20 5.08 12.89
C HIS A 145 4.63 6.19 11.95
N HIS A 146 5.38 5.82 10.91
CA HIS A 146 5.85 6.74 9.90
C HIS A 146 5.21 6.35 8.56
N PRO A 147 4.34 7.20 8.00
CA PRO A 147 3.87 7.07 6.63
C PRO A 147 5.04 6.90 5.66
N LYS A 148 4.80 6.15 4.59
CA LYS A 148 5.80 5.79 3.58
C LYS A 148 5.68 6.72 2.37
N ASP A 149 6.82 7.11 1.83
CA ASP A 149 6.89 7.78 0.53
C ASP A 149 6.66 6.79 -0.62
N LEU A 150 6.30 7.30 -1.79
CA LEU A 150 6.36 6.53 -3.04
C LEU A 150 7.81 6.14 -3.35
N THR A 151 8.05 4.85 -3.48
CA THR A 151 9.39 4.30 -3.78
C THR A 151 9.62 4.06 -5.27
N LEU A 152 8.88 4.73 -6.15
CA LEU A 152 9.09 4.63 -7.59
C LEU A 152 10.38 5.34 -8.00
N ALA A 153 11.16 4.71 -8.88
CA ALA A 153 12.26 5.41 -9.52
C ALA A 153 11.73 6.52 -10.45
N GLU A 154 12.52 7.56 -10.71
CA GLU A 154 12.14 8.62 -11.64
C GLU A 154 11.75 8.02 -13.01
N ASN A 155 10.53 8.32 -13.48
CA ASN A 155 9.90 7.82 -14.71
C ASN A 155 9.47 6.35 -14.70
N GLU A 156 9.51 5.66 -13.55
CA GLU A 156 8.94 4.33 -13.43
C GLU A 156 7.41 4.42 -13.38
N PRO A 157 6.69 3.80 -14.33
CA PRO A 157 5.24 3.86 -14.33
C PRO A 157 4.67 2.99 -13.20
N LEU A 158 3.63 3.49 -12.53
CA LEU A 158 2.87 2.72 -11.53
C LEU A 158 2.32 1.41 -12.12
N PHE A 159 1.92 1.45 -13.39
CA PHE A 159 1.52 0.30 -14.20
C PHE A 159 2.47 0.14 -15.40
N PRO A 160 3.22 -0.97 -15.53
CA PRO A 160 4.09 -1.17 -16.69
C PRO A 160 3.29 -1.15 -18.00
N LYS A 161 3.86 -0.50 -19.03
CA LYS A 161 3.32 -0.57 -20.40
C LYS A 161 3.58 -1.98 -20.95
N ARG A 162 2.57 -2.60 -21.57
CA ARG A 162 2.71 -3.91 -22.24
C ARG A 162 3.88 -3.87 -23.23
N PRO A 163 4.80 -4.86 -23.25
CA PRO A 163 5.71 -5.00 -24.37
C PRO A 163 4.89 -5.21 -25.64
N LYS A 164 5.07 -4.33 -26.63
CA LYS A 164 4.41 -4.48 -27.93
C LYS A 164 4.87 -5.80 -28.55
N GLY A 165 3.96 -6.77 -28.73
CA GLY A 165 4.21 -7.91 -29.62
C GLY A 165 4.17 -9.33 -29.04
N VAL A 166 3.31 -9.63 -28.07
CA VAL A 166 2.98 -11.05 -27.76
C VAL A 166 1.46 -11.22 -27.78
N LEU A 167 0.96 -11.74 -28.90
CA LEU A 167 -0.33 -12.41 -29.07
C LEU A 167 -0.02 -13.86 -29.45
#